data_AF-A0A183K8V4-F1
#
_entry.id   AF-A0A183K8V4-F1
#
_cell.length_a   1.000
_cell.length_b   1.000
_cell.length_c   1.000
_cell.angle_alpha   90.00
_cell.angle_beta   90.00
_cell.angle_gamma   90.00
#
_symmetry.space_group_name_H-M   'P 1'
#
loop_
_entity.id
_entity.type
_entity.pdbx_description
1 polymer ?
#
loop_
_entity_poly.entity_id
_entity_poly.type
_entity_poly.pdbx_seq_one_letter_code
_entity_poly.pdbx_strand_id
1 'polypeptide(L)'
;MSYYATVRSVLIYGSETWPLRVHDTRKLLVFDHRCLRNIASVCWDHRISNSEVRHRVLGNDGKSVDEVVNLHRLRAVRSILHYGSETWPVRVEDIPILLVFDHRCLQSIARISWDHRVSNAVVRIRVLGKDGKSIDEVVKLHQLRWLGHVLRMPNDRLPRRAMFYDVGVGWEKAKGGQTKTWNKFMNSLTSGRCRLPGWDPRDDSNRWLETLNDMAQNRLQWRRCIHSLCSPKF
;
A
#
# COMPACT_ATOMS: atom_id res chain seq x y z
N MET A 1 -26.10 19.30 -11.04
CA MET A 1 -26.21 17.86 -11.35
C MET A 1 -25.49 17.48 -12.66
N SER A 2 -25.68 18.22 -13.77
CA SER A 2 -25.09 17.87 -15.08
C SER A 2 -23.56 17.87 -15.13
N TYR A 3 -22.89 18.84 -14.50
CA TYR A 3 -21.40 18.93 -14.46
C TYR A 3 -20.73 17.67 -13.91
N TYR A 4 -21.28 17.10 -12.84
CA TYR A 4 -20.72 15.90 -12.20
C TYR A 4 -20.90 14.66 -13.05
N ALA A 5 -22.09 14.50 -13.63
CA ALA A 5 -22.48 13.30 -14.36
C ALA A 5 -21.82 13.19 -15.73
N THR A 6 -21.45 14.31 -16.36
CA THR A 6 -20.91 14.34 -17.73
C THR A 6 -19.46 14.79 -17.78
N VAL A 7 -19.16 16.01 -17.32
CA VAL A 7 -17.82 16.58 -17.47
C VAL A 7 -16.86 15.96 -16.46
N ARG A 8 -17.25 15.92 -15.18
CA ARG A 8 -16.37 15.46 -14.11
C ARG A 8 -16.13 13.95 -14.14
N SER A 9 -17.17 13.16 -14.42
CA SER A 9 -17.07 11.70 -14.57
C SER A 9 -16.12 11.30 -15.70
N VAL A 10 -16.20 11.95 -16.87
CA VAL A 10 -15.33 11.68 -18.02
C VAL A 10 -13.87 12.08 -17.73
N LEU A 11 -13.65 13.22 -17.09
CA LEU A 11 -12.30 13.65 -16.67
C LEU A 11 -11.67 12.67 -15.67
N ILE A 12 -12.46 12.17 -14.71
CA ILE A 12 -12.01 11.19 -13.73
C ILE A 12 -11.76 9.84 -14.40
N TYR A 13 -12.62 9.37 -15.30
CA TYR A 13 -12.44 8.10 -16.00
C TYR A 13 -11.15 8.05 -16.81
N GLY A 14 -10.79 9.15 -17.50
CA GLY A 14 -9.50 9.26 -18.18
C GLY A 14 -8.29 9.13 -17.23
N SER A 15 -8.46 9.57 -15.97
CA SER A 15 -7.45 9.44 -14.92
C SER A 15 -7.34 8.04 -14.31
N GLU A 16 -8.42 7.26 -14.37
CA GLU A 16 -8.47 5.88 -13.89
C GLU A 16 -7.85 4.89 -14.89
N THR A 17 -7.97 5.20 -16.18
CA THR A 17 -7.57 4.32 -17.28
C THR A 17 -6.11 4.50 -17.71
N TRP A 18 -5.51 5.68 -17.48
CA TRP A 18 -4.14 5.97 -17.90
C TRP A 18 -3.30 6.58 -16.78
N PRO A 19 -2.00 6.25 -16.68
CA PRO A 19 -1.10 6.90 -15.72
C PRO A 19 -0.91 8.38 -16.07
N LEU A 20 -1.64 9.26 -15.36
CA LEU A 20 -1.52 10.70 -15.54
C LEU A 20 -0.16 11.23 -15.06
N ARG A 21 0.53 11.97 -15.92
CA ARG A 21 1.71 12.74 -15.52
C ARG A 21 1.29 13.91 -14.62
N VAL A 22 2.23 14.42 -13.83
CA VAL A 22 2.01 15.57 -12.95
C VAL A 22 1.53 16.79 -13.74
N HIS A 23 2.04 16.99 -14.95
CA HIS A 23 1.61 18.07 -15.86
C HIS A 23 0.13 17.95 -16.24
N ASP A 24 -0.31 16.75 -16.57
CA ASP A 24 -1.70 16.49 -16.98
C ASP A 24 -2.65 16.65 -15.79
N THR A 25 -2.23 16.20 -14.60
CA THR A 25 -2.98 16.43 -13.37
C THR A 25 -3.16 17.92 -13.09
N ARG A 26 -2.10 18.74 -13.25
CA ARG A 26 -2.17 20.20 -13.06
C ARG A 26 -3.13 20.85 -14.05
N LYS A 27 -3.06 20.47 -15.32
CA LYS A 27 -3.99 20.98 -16.36
C LYS A 27 -5.44 20.63 -16.04
N LEU A 28 -5.70 19.39 -15.65
CA LEU A 28 -7.04 18.93 -15.26
C LEU A 28 -7.57 19.71 -14.05
N LEU A 29 -6.72 19.97 -13.05
CA LEU A 29 -7.10 20.77 -11.89
C LEU A 29 -7.41 22.23 -12.24
N VAL A 30 -6.62 22.85 -13.12
CA VAL A 30 -6.87 24.21 -13.59
C VAL A 30 -8.19 24.30 -14.37
N PHE A 31 -8.46 23.29 -15.21
CA PHE A 31 -9.72 23.20 -15.94
C PHE A 31 -10.92 23.03 -15.01
N ASP A 32 -10.86 22.07 -14.07
CA ASP A 32 -11.90 21.84 -13.05
C ASP A 32 -12.17 23.12 -12.26
N HIS A 33 -11.12 23.82 -11.82
CA HIS A 33 -11.28 25.08 -11.10
C HIS A 33 -11.92 26.20 -11.93
N ARG A 34 -11.62 26.27 -13.23
CA ARG A 34 -12.27 27.23 -14.13
C ARG A 34 -13.75 26.93 -14.27
N CYS A 35 -14.11 25.65 -14.44
CA CYS A 35 -15.50 25.21 -14.48
C CYS A 35 -16.24 25.50 -13.18
N LEU A 36 -15.64 25.21 -12.03
CA LEU A 36 -16.24 25.49 -10.71
C LEU A 36 -16.48 27.00 -10.49
N ARG A 37 -15.54 27.86 -10.89
CA ARG A 37 -15.73 29.31 -10.80
C ARG A 37 -16.86 29.81 -11.69
N ASN A 38 -16.98 29.26 -12.91
CA ASN A 38 -18.07 29.61 -13.82
C ASN A 38 -19.43 29.18 -13.26
N ILE A 39 -19.52 27.97 -12.69
CA ILE A 39 -20.75 27.45 -12.06
C ILE A 39 -21.13 28.27 -10.82
N ALA A 40 -20.14 28.73 -10.05
CA ALA A 40 -20.35 29.56 -8.87
C ALA A 40 -20.59 31.05 -9.19
N SER A 41 -20.56 31.43 -10.48
CA SER A 41 -20.59 32.83 -10.93
C SER A 41 -19.55 33.73 -10.23
N VAL A 42 -18.35 33.19 -9.98
CA VAL A 42 -17.27 33.92 -9.30
C VAL A 42 -16.31 34.54 -10.32
N CYS A 43 -16.28 35.87 -10.34
CA CYS A 43 -15.39 36.64 -11.20
C CYS A 43 -14.03 36.91 -10.54
N TRP A 44 -13.05 37.41 -11.30
CA TRP A 44 -11.67 37.64 -10.85
C TRP A 44 -11.52 38.74 -9.78
N ASP A 45 -12.48 39.65 -9.73
CA ASP A 45 -12.62 40.74 -8.75
C ASP A 45 -13.00 40.23 -7.34
N HIS A 46 -13.66 39.07 -7.26
CA HIS A 46 -14.01 38.44 -6.01
C HIS A 46 -12.77 37.78 -5.38
N ARG A 47 -12.30 38.33 -4.25
CA ARG A 47 -11.22 37.73 -3.44
C ARG A 47 -11.69 36.50 -2.65
N ILE A 48 -12.10 35.45 -3.36
CA ILE A 48 -12.60 34.19 -2.76
C ILE A 48 -11.53 33.10 -2.91
N SER A 49 -11.31 32.33 -1.85
CA SER A 49 -10.38 31.21 -1.86
C SER A 49 -10.88 30.04 -2.75
N ASN A 50 -9.95 29.29 -3.34
CA ASN A 50 -10.30 28.13 -4.16
C ASN A 50 -11.03 27.03 -3.36
N SER A 51 -10.73 26.92 -2.06
CA SER A 51 -11.46 26.05 -1.12
C SER A 51 -12.91 26.47 -0.94
N GLU A 52 -13.18 27.77 -0.94
CA GLU A 52 -14.54 28.28 -0.75
C GLU A 52 -15.38 28.21 -2.02
N VAL A 53 -14.79 28.43 -3.20
CA VAL A 53 -15.46 28.14 -4.49
C VAL A 53 -15.85 26.66 -4.55
N ARG A 54 -14.96 25.77 -4.12
CA ARG A 54 -15.25 24.33 -4.03
C ARG A 54 -16.35 24.04 -3.03
N HIS A 55 -16.36 24.68 -1.86
CA HIS A 55 -17.41 24.50 -0.86
C HIS A 55 -18.79 24.90 -1.40
N ARG A 56 -18.89 26.05 -2.09
CA ARG A 56 -20.14 26.54 -2.67
C ARG A 56 -20.72 25.62 -3.75
N VAL A 57 -19.87 24.96 -4.55
CA VAL A 57 -20.31 24.12 -5.68
C VAL A 57 -20.37 22.63 -5.32
N LEU A 58 -19.46 22.16 -4.46
CA LEU A 58 -19.31 20.76 -4.10
C LEU A 58 -19.88 20.40 -2.72
N GLY A 59 -20.20 21.39 -1.89
CA GLY A 59 -20.59 21.16 -0.50
C GLY A 59 -19.43 20.68 0.38
N ASN A 60 -19.73 20.43 1.65
CA ASN A 60 -18.76 19.95 2.64
C ASN A 60 -18.16 18.58 2.27
N ASP A 61 -18.98 17.68 1.71
CA ASP A 61 -18.61 16.29 1.42
C ASP A 61 -18.03 16.09 0.01
N GLY A 62 -18.02 17.15 -0.80
CA GLY A 62 -17.55 17.11 -2.16
C GLY A 62 -16.04 16.92 -2.24
N LYS A 63 -15.60 15.75 -2.76
CA LYS A 63 -14.19 15.50 -3.04
C LYS A 63 -13.68 16.41 -4.16
N SER A 64 -12.41 16.78 -4.18
CA SER A 64 -11.77 17.47 -5.31
C SER A 64 -11.25 16.47 -6.36
N VAL A 65 -10.95 16.93 -7.58
CA VAL A 65 -10.33 16.05 -8.60
C VAL A 65 -8.98 15.51 -8.13
N ASP A 66 -8.17 16.30 -7.42
CA ASP A 66 -6.89 15.86 -6.86
C ASP A 66 -7.07 14.73 -5.84
N GLU A 67 -8.04 14.88 -4.93
CA GLU A 67 -8.37 13.86 -3.93
C GLU A 67 -8.80 12.54 -4.58
N VAL A 68 -9.61 12.61 -5.65
CA VAL A 68 -10.04 11.43 -6.40
C VAL A 68 -8.85 10.77 -7.09
N VAL A 69 -8.05 11.54 -7.84
CA VAL A 69 -6.85 11.03 -8.53
C VAL A 69 -5.87 10.39 -7.54
N ASN A 70 -5.61 11.01 -6.39
CA ASN A 70 -4.71 10.47 -5.38
C ASN A 70 -5.28 9.22 -4.70
N LEU A 71 -6.60 9.12 -4.52
CA LEU A 71 -7.27 7.92 -4.04
C LEU A 71 -7.12 6.76 -5.04
N HIS A 72 -7.29 7.00 -6.34
CA HIS A 72 -7.06 5.97 -7.37
C HIS A 72 -5.60 5.55 -7.42
N ARG A 73 -4.65 6.49 -7.42
CA ARG A 73 -3.21 6.19 -7.38
C ARG A 73 -2.85 5.35 -6.16
N LEU A 74 -3.33 5.73 -4.98
CA LEU A 74 -3.08 4.99 -3.74
C LEU A 74 -3.69 3.58 -3.81
N ARG A 75 -4.90 3.43 -4.35
CA ARG A 75 -5.55 2.11 -4.55
C ARG A 75 -4.79 1.23 -5.54
N ALA A 76 -4.36 1.80 -6.68
CA ALA A 76 -3.58 1.11 -7.69
C ALA A 76 -2.24 0.65 -7.13
N VAL A 77 -1.48 1.55 -6.49
CA VAL A 77 -0.18 1.21 -5.88
C VAL A 77 -0.36 0.13 -4.81
N ARG A 78 -1.35 0.24 -3.92
CA ARG A 78 -1.61 -0.80 -2.92
C ARG A 78 -2.01 -2.14 -3.53
N SER A 79 -2.76 -2.16 -4.63
CA SER A 79 -3.10 -3.40 -5.35
C SER A 79 -1.89 -4.04 -6.05
N ILE A 80 -1.02 -3.23 -6.66
CA ILE A 80 0.22 -3.70 -7.29
C ILE A 80 1.16 -4.23 -6.22
N LEU A 81 1.28 -3.55 -5.07
CA LEU A 81 2.06 -4.03 -3.94
C LEU A 81 1.49 -5.31 -3.35
N HIS A 82 0.16 -5.46 -3.30
CA HIS A 82 -0.46 -6.71 -2.89
C HIS A 82 0.01 -7.86 -3.78
N TYR A 83 -0.06 -7.72 -5.11
CA TYR A 83 0.41 -8.73 -6.05
C TYR A 83 1.94 -8.93 -6.02
N GLY A 84 2.69 -7.83 -6.01
CA GLY A 84 4.15 -7.83 -5.98
C GLY A 84 4.71 -8.47 -4.71
N SER A 85 4.01 -8.35 -3.58
CA SER A 85 4.42 -8.96 -2.30
C SER A 85 4.36 -10.49 -2.30
N GLU A 86 3.54 -11.09 -3.16
CA GLU A 86 3.42 -12.55 -3.31
C GLU A 86 4.51 -13.11 -4.24
N THR A 87 4.97 -12.30 -5.19
CA THR A 87 5.85 -12.72 -6.29
C THR A 87 7.30 -12.29 -6.10
N TRP A 88 7.58 -11.22 -5.35
CA TRP A 88 8.91 -10.63 -5.21
C TRP A 88 9.22 -10.12 -3.79
N PRO A 89 10.48 -10.28 -3.31
CA PRO A 89 10.92 -9.62 -2.09
C PRO A 89 11.09 -8.12 -2.38
N VAL A 90 10.21 -7.28 -1.83
CA VAL A 90 10.34 -5.82 -1.91
C VAL A 90 11.66 -5.41 -1.25
N ARG A 91 12.50 -4.63 -1.95
CA ARG A 91 13.80 -4.21 -1.41
C ARG A 91 13.56 -3.29 -0.21
N VAL A 92 14.41 -3.41 0.80
CA VAL A 92 14.32 -2.58 2.03
C VAL A 92 14.42 -1.08 1.71
N GLU A 93 15.16 -0.73 0.65
CA GLU A 93 15.32 0.64 0.16
C GLU A 93 14.05 1.21 -0.50
N ASP A 94 13.21 0.36 -1.09
CA ASP A 94 12.01 0.79 -1.79
C ASP A 94 10.85 1.06 -0.81
N ILE A 95 10.88 0.45 0.37
CA ILE A 95 9.85 0.61 1.41
C ILE A 95 9.74 2.08 1.89
N PRO A 96 10.83 2.80 2.23
CA PRO A 96 10.76 4.22 2.56
C PRO A 96 10.14 5.08 1.46
N ILE A 97 10.45 4.81 0.19
CA ILE A 97 9.92 5.57 -0.96
C ILE A 97 8.41 5.39 -1.03
N LEU A 98 7.94 4.15 -0.90
CA LEU A 98 6.51 3.83 -0.89
C LEU A 98 5.77 4.43 0.31
N LEU A 99 6.41 4.47 1.49
CA LEU A 99 5.84 5.09 2.69
C LEU A 99 5.70 6.60 2.54
N VAL A 100 6.70 7.28 1.96
CA VAL A 100 6.62 8.72 1.68
C VAL A 100 5.49 9.01 0.68
N PHE A 101 5.37 8.19 -0.37
CA PHE A 101 4.30 8.31 -1.34
C PHE A 101 2.91 8.11 -0.71
N ASP A 102 2.71 7.03 0.06
CA ASP A 102 1.46 6.73 0.76
C ASP A 102 1.08 7.91 1.66
N HIS A 103 2.03 8.41 2.45
CA HIS A 103 1.77 9.51 3.35
C HIS A 103 1.39 10.81 2.64
N ARG A 104 2.06 11.17 1.54
CA ARG A 104 1.67 12.35 0.73
C ARG A 104 0.26 12.21 0.15
N CYS A 105 -0.09 11.03 -0.35
CA CYS A 105 -1.43 10.77 -0.88
C CYS A 105 -2.48 10.88 0.22
N LEU A 106 -2.22 10.32 1.40
CA LEU A 106 -3.12 10.40 2.55
C LEU A 106 -3.29 11.83 3.06
N GLN A 107 -2.22 12.64 3.10
CA GLN A 107 -2.31 14.05 3.48
C GLN A 107 -3.18 14.86 2.49
N SER A 108 -3.01 14.64 1.18
CA SER A 108 -3.85 15.26 0.16
C SER A 108 -5.32 14.88 0.34
N ILE A 109 -5.62 13.58 0.52
CA ILE A 109 -6.99 13.10 0.72
C ILE A 109 -7.60 13.65 2.01
N ALA A 110 -6.82 13.76 3.08
CA ALA A 110 -7.26 14.29 4.37
C ALA A 110 -7.37 15.82 4.40
N ARG A 111 -6.97 16.53 3.33
CA ARG A 111 -6.85 18.00 3.27
C ARG A 111 -5.96 18.59 4.37
N ILE A 112 -4.91 17.86 4.75
CA ILE A 112 -3.98 18.27 5.80
C ILE A 112 -2.77 18.92 5.14
N SER A 113 -2.57 20.22 5.39
CA SER A 113 -1.35 20.92 5.01
C SER A 113 -0.27 20.80 6.10
N TRP A 114 0.96 21.11 5.71
CA TRP A 114 2.14 21.00 6.57
C TRP A 114 2.04 21.82 7.88
N ASP A 115 1.26 22.90 7.89
CA ASP A 115 1.03 23.76 9.05
C ASP A 115 0.20 23.11 10.17
N HIS A 116 -0.63 22.10 9.84
CA HIS A 116 -1.54 21.47 10.81
C HIS A 116 -0.80 20.59 11.85
N ARG A 117 0.51 20.34 11.70
CA ARG A 117 1.37 19.53 12.60
C ARG A 117 0.70 18.24 13.11
N VAL A 118 0.01 17.52 12.22
CA VAL A 118 -0.70 16.27 12.55
C VAL A 118 0.22 15.07 12.44
N SER A 119 0.15 14.13 13.39
CA SER A 119 0.95 12.90 13.34
C SER A 119 0.51 11.97 12.20
N ASN A 120 1.47 11.24 11.61
CA ASN A 120 1.20 10.34 10.47
C ASN A 120 0.15 9.27 10.78
N ALA A 121 0.08 8.82 12.03
CA ALA A 121 -0.93 7.87 12.50
C ALA A 121 -2.34 8.45 12.43
N VAL A 122 -2.54 9.71 12.84
CA VAL A 122 -3.83 10.38 12.79
C VAL A 122 -4.29 10.60 11.35
N VAL A 123 -3.36 10.97 10.45
CA VAL A 123 -3.66 11.08 9.01
C VAL A 123 -4.16 9.73 8.45
N ARG A 124 -3.49 8.63 8.79
CA ARG A 124 -3.89 7.28 8.38
C ARG A 124 -5.28 6.91 8.90
N ILE A 125 -5.54 7.12 10.19
CA ILE A 125 -6.83 6.78 10.79
C ILE A 125 -7.97 7.58 10.16
N ARG A 126 -7.73 8.87 9.87
CA ARG A 126 -8.74 9.74 9.25
C ARG A 126 -9.15 9.28 7.85
N VAL A 127 -8.21 8.76 7.06
CA VAL A 127 -8.49 8.37 5.65
C VAL A 127 -8.82 6.89 5.50
N LEU A 128 -8.13 6.01 6.23
CA LEU A 128 -8.22 4.55 6.10
C LEU A 128 -9.09 3.89 7.20
N GLY A 129 -9.53 4.66 8.19
CA GLY A 129 -10.35 4.17 9.30
C GLY A 129 -9.54 3.53 10.44
N LYS A 130 -10.23 2.80 11.32
CA LYS A 130 -9.64 2.20 12.54
C LYS A 130 -8.49 1.23 12.26
N ASP A 131 -8.49 0.58 11.09
CA ASP A 131 -7.42 -0.31 10.62
C ASP A 131 -6.39 0.43 9.76
N GLY A 132 -6.00 1.65 10.15
CA GLY A 132 -5.11 2.56 9.40
C GLY A 132 -3.68 2.05 9.20
N LYS A 133 -3.56 0.87 8.57
CA LYS A 133 -2.34 0.13 8.29
C LYS A 133 -1.53 0.89 7.26
N SER A 134 -0.26 1.05 7.60
CA SER A 134 0.78 1.50 6.69
C SER A 134 0.96 0.52 5.53
N ILE A 135 1.51 1.02 4.42
CA ILE A 135 1.87 0.16 3.28
C ILE A 135 2.79 -0.98 3.71
N ASP A 136 3.74 -0.75 4.63
CA ASP A 136 4.67 -1.79 5.06
C ASP A 136 3.98 -2.89 5.88
N GLU A 137 3.01 -2.55 6.72
CA GLU A 137 2.16 -3.53 7.43
C GLU A 137 1.30 -4.34 6.46
N VAL A 138 0.74 -3.68 5.43
CA VAL A 138 -0.04 -4.36 4.39
C VAL A 138 0.82 -5.34 3.60
N VAL A 139 2.01 -4.93 3.16
CA VAL A 139 2.95 -5.79 2.42
C VAL A 139 3.37 -6.99 3.29
N LYS A 140 3.73 -6.77 4.56
CA LYS A 140 4.08 -7.85 5.51
C LYS A 140 2.92 -8.83 5.72
N LEU A 141 1.70 -8.29 5.91
CA LEU A 141 0.50 -9.10 6.09
C LEU A 141 0.28 -10.05 4.91
N HIS A 142 0.45 -9.54 3.69
CA HIS A 142 0.29 -10.34 2.48
C HIS A 142 1.41 -11.38 2.31
N GLN A 143 2.67 -11.01 2.58
CA GLN A 143 3.80 -11.94 2.58
C GLN A 143 3.59 -13.11 3.56
N LEU A 144 3.12 -12.82 4.78
CA LEU A 144 2.82 -13.86 5.77
C LEU A 144 1.60 -14.70 5.39
N ARG A 145 0.57 -14.12 4.77
CA ARG A 145 -0.58 -14.87 4.25
C ARG A 145 -0.17 -15.84 3.14
N TRP A 146 0.65 -15.37 2.20
CA TRP A 146 1.21 -16.17 1.12
C TRP A 146 2.13 -17.28 1.66
N LEU A 147 3.03 -16.95 2.60
CA LEU A 147 3.86 -17.94 3.30
C LEU A 147 3.01 -19.06 3.90
N GLY A 148 1.98 -18.72 4.67
CA GLY A 148 1.10 -19.71 5.24
C GLY A 148 0.31 -20.50 4.20
N HIS A 149 0.08 -19.95 3.01
CA HIS A 149 -0.51 -20.70 1.90
C HIS A 149 0.47 -21.73 1.35
N VAL A 150 1.72 -21.32 1.08
CA VAL A 150 2.79 -22.21 0.61
C VAL A 150 3.10 -23.31 1.63
N LEU A 151 3.16 -22.98 2.92
CA LEU A 151 3.33 -23.94 4.02
C LEU A 151 2.17 -24.93 4.17
N ARG A 152 0.99 -24.66 3.58
CA ARG A 152 -0.12 -25.63 3.53
C ARG A 152 -0.17 -26.43 2.24
N MET A 153 0.60 -26.06 1.22
CA MET A 153 0.69 -26.84 -0.02
C MET A 153 1.46 -28.14 0.23
N PRO A 154 1.13 -29.24 -0.46
CA PRO A 154 1.93 -30.46 -0.39
C PRO A 154 3.31 -30.26 -1.07
N ASN A 155 4.30 -31.06 -0.67
CA ASN A 155 5.72 -30.89 -1.04
C ASN A 155 6.02 -31.06 -2.54
N ASP A 156 5.13 -31.70 -3.29
CA ASP A 156 5.23 -31.91 -4.73
C ASP A 156 4.94 -30.64 -5.55
N ARG A 157 4.19 -29.68 -4.98
CA ARG A 157 3.77 -28.46 -5.67
C ARG A 157 4.94 -27.52 -5.94
N LEU A 158 4.98 -27.00 -7.17
CA LEU A 158 6.05 -26.11 -7.66
C LEU A 158 6.31 -24.89 -6.75
N PRO A 159 5.31 -24.15 -6.22
CA PRO A 159 5.58 -22.99 -5.36
C PRO A 159 6.29 -23.37 -4.06
N ARG A 160 5.95 -24.52 -3.48
CA ARG A 160 6.59 -25.04 -2.26
C ARG A 160 8.01 -25.51 -2.54
N ARG A 161 8.21 -26.25 -3.63
CA ARG A 161 9.53 -26.70 -4.08
C ARG A 161 10.43 -25.52 -4.41
N ALA A 162 9.96 -24.54 -5.18
CA ALA A 162 10.74 -23.35 -5.55
C ALA A 162 11.10 -22.50 -4.33
N MET A 163 10.21 -22.41 -3.34
CA MET A 163 10.47 -21.66 -2.12
C MET A 163 11.55 -22.31 -1.24
N PHE A 164 11.49 -23.63 -1.08
CA PHE A 164 12.43 -24.39 -0.23
C PHE A 164 13.56 -25.06 -1.01
N TYR A 165 13.72 -24.69 -2.29
CA TYR A 165 14.86 -25.17 -3.08
C TYR A 165 16.13 -24.56 -2.51
N ASP A 166 16.91 -25.39 -1.83
CA ASP A 166 18.24 -25.00 -1.41
C ASP A 166 19.16 -25.02 -2.63
N VAL A 167 19.94 -23.96 -2.81
CA VAL A 167 20.94 -23.93 -3.88
C VAL A 167 22.00 -24.93 -3.48
N GLY A 168 22.07 -26.06 -4.19
CA GLY A 168 23.05 -27.11 -3.92
C GLY A 168 24.47 -26.54 -3.82
N VAL A 169 25.25 -27.10 -2.89
CA VAL A 169 26.66 -26.77 -2.69
C VAL A 169 27.38 -26.89 -4.04
N GLY A 170 27.76 -25.75 -4.63
CA GLY A 170 28.42 -25.69 -5.95
C GLY A 170 27.72 -24.85 -7.03
N TRP A 171 26.50 -24.35 -6.80
CA TRP A 171 25.85 -23.42 -7.74
C TRP A 171 26.22 -21.95 -7.43
N GLU A 172 27.13 -21.38 -8.20
CA GLU A 172 27.41 -19.93 -8.18
C GLU A 172 26.33 -19.16 -8.94
N LYS A 173 25.69 -18.20 -8.26
CA LYS A 173 24.72 -17.31 -8.92
C LYS A 173 25.45 -16.42 -9.93
N ALA A 174 24.86 -16.27 -11.12
CA ALA A 174 25.34 -15.33 -12.12
C ALA A 174 25.49 -13.91 -11.53
N LYS A 175 26.60 -13.24 -11.86
CA LYS A 175 26.89 -11.86 -11.46
C LYS A 175 25.73 -10.95 -11.90
N GLY A 176 25.04 -10.32 -10.93
CA GLY A 176 23.87 -9.46 -11.17
C GLY A 176 22.51 -10.06 -10.81
N GLY A 177 22.43 -11.33 -10.43
CA GLY A 177 21.18 -11.94 -9.94
C GLY A 177 20.76 -11.48 -8.53
N GLN A 178 19.48 -11.64 -8.17
CA GLN A 178 19.00 -11.30 -6.82
C GLN A 178 19.76 -12.07 -5.73
N THR A 179 20.45 -11.33 -4.85
CA THR A 179 21.32 -11.89 -3.80
C THR A 179 20.51 -12.66 -2.75
N LYS A 180 19.33 -12.14 -2.36
CA LYS A 180 18.44 -12.77 -1.38
C LYS A 180 17.37 -13.63 -2.09
N THR A 181 17.31 -14.91 -1.73
CA THR A 181 16.18 -15.77 -2.10
C THR A 181 14.96 -15.43 -1.23
N TRP A 182 13.76 -15.77 -1.70
CA TRP A 182 12.53 -15.54 -0.94
C TRP A 182 12.58 -16.21 0.45
N ASN A 183 13.19 -17.41 0.54
CA ASN A 183 13.48 -18.09 1.80
C ASN A 183 14.34 -17.22 2.75
N LYS A 184 15.52 -16.76 2.30
CA LYS A 184 16.38 -15.86 3.12
C LYS A 184 15.70 -14.56 3.51
N PHE A 185 14.86 -13.99 2.64
CA PHE A 185 14.07 -12.81 2.95
C PHE A 185 13.03 -13.09 4.04
N MET A 186 12.25 -14.18 3.90
CA MET A 186 11.27 -14.58 4.89
C MET A 186 11.92 -14.92 6.23
N ASN A 187 13.07 -15.58 6.25
CA ASN A 187 13.84 -15.83 7.47
C ASN A 187 14.18 -14.52 8.17
N SER A 188 14.62 -13.50 7.44
CA SER A 188 14.91 -12.19 8.03
C SER A 188 13.66 -11.46 8.54
N LEU A 189 12.50 -11.72 7.93
CA LEU A 189 11.23 -11.11 8.32
C LEU A 189 10.63 -11.77 9.58
N THR A 190 10.75 -13.09 9.69
CA THR A 190 10.23 -13.90 10.81
C THR A 190 11.18 -13.96 12.02
N SER A 191 12.49 -13.85 11.81
CA SER A 191 13.51 -13.74 12.89
C SER A 191 13.64 -12.34 13.49
N GLY A 192 13.34 -11.32 12.69
CA GLY A 192 13.52 -9.92 13.03
C GLY A 192 12.33 -9.29 13.76
N ARG A 193 11.74 -8.25 13.16
CA ARG A 193 10.70 -7.42 13.79
C ARG A 193 9.38 -8.14 14.08
N CYS A 194 9.15 -9.28 13.43
CA CYS A 194 7.94 -10.09 13.59
C CYS A 194 8.28 -11.48 14.14
N ARG A 195 8.91 -11.56 15.32
CA ARG A 195 9.22 -12.85 15.96
C ARG A 195 7.95 -13.68 16.13
N LEU A 196 7.86 -14.77 15.39
CA LEU A 196 6.80 -15.76 15.55
C LEU A 196 7.06 -16.55 16.85
N PRO A 197 6.01 -16.93 17.61
CA PRO A 197 6.17 -17.79 18.78
C PRO A 197 6.87 -19.10 18.40
N GLY A 198 7.90 -19.52 19.17
CA GLY A 198 8.67 -20.73 18.90
C GLY A 198 9.97 -20.54 18.12
N TRP A 199 10.40 -19.30 17.88
CA TRP A 199 11.66 -18.98 17.18
C TRP A 199 12.86 -18.91 18.14
N ASP A 200 13.90 -19.73 17.93
CA ASP A 200 15.17 -19.69 18.66
C ASP A 200 16.34 -19.30 17.70
N PRO A 201 17.17 -18.28 18.04
CA PRO A 201 18.35 -17.91 17.26
C PRO A 201 19.35 -19.04 16.97
N ARG A 202 19.31 -20.15 17.73
CA ARG A 202 20.25 -21.28 17.60
C ARG A 202 19.77 -22.43 16.72
N ASP A 203 18.57 -22.34 16.15
CA ASP A 203 18.01 -23.48 15.40
C ASP A 203 18.61 -23.60 14.00
N ASP A 204 19.13 -24.79 13.71
CA ASP A 204 19.49 -25.26 12.38
C ASP A 204 18.40 -24.90 11.38
N SER A 205 18.82 -24.56 10.15
CA SER A 205 18.06 -23.90 9.07
C SER A 205 16.68 -24.48 8.72
N ASN A 206 16.24 -25.57 9.35
CA ASN A 206 15.01 -26.32 9.09
C ASN A 206 14.04 -26.43 10.30
N ARG A 207 14.46 -26.26 11.56
CA ARG A 207 13.56 -26.46 12.72
C ARG A 207 12.48 -25.38 12.85
N TRP A 208 12.83 -24.16 12.48
CA TRP A 208 11.87 -23.06 12.39
C TRP A 208 10.82 -23.31 11.28
N LEU A 209 11.18 -24.01 10.18
CA LEU A 209 10.23 -24.37 9.12
C LEU A 209 9.19 -25.37 9.60
N GLU A 210 9.60 -26.37 10.38
CA GLU A 210 8.70 -27.36 10.97
C GLU A 210 7.70 -26.70 11.91
N THR A 211 8.20 -25.86 12.83
CA THR A 211 7.37 -25.09 13.76
C THR A 211 6.36 -24.20 13.04
N LEU A 212 6.78 -23.51 11.96
CA LEU A 212 5.89 -22.70 11.15
C LEU A 212 4.91 -23.52 10.31
N ASN A 213 5.32 -24.69 9.82
CA ASN A 213 4.45 -25.59 9.08
C ASN A 213 3.31 -26.06 9.98
N ASP A 214 3.62 -26.51 11.20
CA ASP A 214 2.63 -26.94 12.20
C ASP A 214 1.68 -25.81 12.59
N MET A 215 2.22 -24.61 12.84
CA MET A 215 1.40 -23.42 13.09
C MET A 215 0.51 -23.03 11.89
N ALA A 216 1.01 -23.17 10.66
CA ALA A 216 0.28 -22.82 9.45
C ALA A 216 -0.84 -23.82 9.14
N GLN A 217 -0.72 -25.09 9.54
CA GLN A 217 -1.79 -26.08 9.42
C GLN A 217 -3.04 -25.65 10.21
N ASN A 218 -2.85 -25.10 11.40
CA ASN A 218 -3.94 -24.49 12.15
C ASN A 218 -4.26 -23.08 11.63
N ARG A 219 -5.23 -22.99 10.71
CA ARG A 219 -5.65 -21.71 10.08
C ARG A 219 -6.03 -20.61 11.09
N LEU A 220 -6.64 -20.97 12.22
CA LEU A 220 -7.04 -20.00 13.24
C LEU A 220 -5.83 -19.47 14.01
N GLN A 221 -4.92 -20.36 14.40
CA GLN A 221 -3.67 -20.00 15.06
C GLN A 221 -2.79 -19.14 14.15
N TRP A 222 -2.67 -19.51 12.87
CA TRP A 222 -1.95 -18.74 11.86
C TRP A 222 -2.54 -17.33 11.68
N ARG A 223 -3.87 -17.22 11.54
CA ARG A 223 -4.55 -15.92 11.42
C ARG A 223 -4.33 -15.05 12.67
N ARG A 224 -4.48 -15.62 13.87
CA ARG A 224 -4.24 -14.90 15.13
C ARG A 224 -2.81 -14.38 15.23
N CYS A 225 -1.84 -15.21 14.84
CA CYS A 225 -0.43 -14.84 14.86
C CYS A 225 -0.12 -13.71 13.88
N ILE A 226 -0.60 -13.81 12.64
CA ILE A 226 -0.46 -12.75 11.64
C ILE A 226 -1.10 -11.43 12.11
N HIS A 227 -2.30 -11.50 12.68
CA HIS A 227 -2.99 -10.32 13.20
C HIS A 227 -2.23 -9.68 14.36
N SER A 228 -1.65 -10.46 15.26
CA SER A 228 -0.81 -9.96 16.36
C SER A 228 0.46 -9.27 15.83
N LEU A 229 1.10 -9.84 14.81
CA LEU A 229 2.34 -9.31 14.21
C LEU A 229 2.13 -8.05 13.36
N CYS A 230 0.96 -7.91 12.74
CA CYS A 230 0.61 -6.79 11.87
C CYS A 230 -0.34 -5.78 12.55
N SER A 231 -0.54 -5.91 13.87
CA SER A 231 -1.26 -4.90 14.64
C SER A 231 -0.32 -3.77 15.03
N PRO A 232 -0.76 -2.51 14.94
CA PRO A 232 0.01 -1.39 15.46
C PRO A 232 0.19 -1.59 16.97
N LYS A 233 1.45 -1.74 17.40
CA LYS A 233 1.79 -1.59 18.82
C LYS A 233 1.67 -0.09 19.11
N PHE A 234 0.56 0.28 19.74
CA PHE A 234 0.40 1.60 20.35
C PHE A 234 1.37 1.74 21.52
#